data_AF-A0A379AHR7-F1
#
_entry.id   AF-A0A379AHR7-F1
#
_cell.length_a   1.000
_cell.length_b   1.000
_cell.length_c   1.000
_cell.angle_alpha   90.00
_cell.angle_beta   90.00
_cell.angle_gamma   90.00
#
_symmetry.space_group_name_H-M   'P 1'
#
loop_
_entity.id
_entity.type
_entity.pdbx_description
1 polymer ?
#
loop_
_entity_poly.entity_id
_entity_poly.type
_entity_poly.pdbx_seq_one_letter_code
_entity_poly.pdbx_strand_id
1 'polypeptide(L)'
;MRLAYSLVDWQALAPGLHGGEGWQHWAQQGTVIDPKEAMAKPQFLPMMTARRLSGGSRAAVECGLALLARQQVDAIVFTSRHGELERNLRILTTLADQQSMSPTDFAMSVHNSAVGSLTIAAKAPLVSTSIAAGVDSFQAGIDRSQRAASGGLSAGTAGRFRRHRA
;
A
#
# COMPACT_ATOMS: atom_id res chain seq x y z
N MET A 1 -8.58 -1.60 -25.13
CA MET A 1 -7.30 -2.36 -25.03
C MET A 1 -7.58 -3.67 -24.30
N ARG A 2 -6.98 -4.78 -24.73
CA ARG A 2 -7.14 -6.09 -24.06
C ARG A 2 -5.97 -6.27 -23.10
N LEU A 3 -6.23 -6.14 -21.80
CA LEU A 3 -5.27 -6.50 -20.76
C LEU A 3 -5.12 -8.02 -20.71
N ALA A 4 -3.88 -8.52 -20.77
CA ALA A 4 -3.57 -9.92 -20.50
C ALA A 4 -2.53 -10.01 -19.40
N TYR A 5 -2.86 -10.69 -18.30
CA TYR A 5 -1.96 -10.95 -17.19
C TYR A 5 -2.32 -12.28 -16.52
N SER A 6 -1.38 -12.81 -15.75
CA SER A 6 -1.60 -14.00 -14.92
C SER A 6 -1.49 -13.61 -13.45
N LEU A 7 -2.45 -14.02 -12.63
CA LEU A 7 -2.38 -13.90 -11.18
C LEU A 7 -1.72 -15.17 -10.62
N VAL A 8 -0.47 -15.05 -10.16
CA VAL A 8 0.35 -16.18 -9.71
C VAL A 8 0.14 -16.49 -8.21
N ASP A 9 -0.03 -15.46 -7.40
CA ASP A 9 -0.24 -15.57 -5.95
C ASP A 9 -1.08 -14.36 -5.50
N TRP A 10 -1.72 -14.47 -4.34
CA TRP A 10 -2.53 -13.41 -3.76
C TRP A 10 -2.50 -13.43 -2.23
N GLN A 11 -2.71 -12.27 -1.63
CA GLN A 11 -2.89 -12.10 -0.20
C GLN A 11 -3.91 -10.98 0.00
N ALA A 12 -4.91 -11.21 0.83
CA ALA A 12 -5.93 -10.21 1.13
C ALA A 12 -6.31 -10.23 2.61
N LEU A 13 -6.67 -9.04 3.12
CA LEU A 13 -7.14 -8.81 4.47
C LEU A 13 -8.29 -7.81 4.43
N ALA A 14 -9.36 -8.13 5.14
CA ALA A 14 -10.48 -7.23 5.39
C ALA A 14 -11.02 -7.51 6.81
N PRO A 15 -11.83 -6.59 7.38
CA PRO A 15 -12.53 -6.83 8.64
C PRO A 15 -13.24 -8.19 8.65
N GLY A 16 -12.92 -9.05 9.62
CA GLY A 16 -13.51 -10.39 9.74
C GLY A 16 -13.06 -11.42 8.71
N LEU A 17 -12.28 -11.04 7.68
CA LEU A 17 -11.86 -11.92 6.59
C LEU A 17 -10.35 -12.01 6.47
N HIS A 18 -9.84 -13.23 6.64
CA HIS A 18 -8.42 -13.55 6.54
C HIS A 18 -8.25 -15.02 6.15
N GLY A 19 -7.09 -15.34 5.56
CA GLY A 19 -6.76 -16.70 5.13
C GLY A 19 -7.50 -17.14 3.86
N GLY A 20 -6.95 -18.13 3.17
CA GLY A 20 -7.48 -18.60 1.88
C GLY A 20 -8.92 -19.13 1.99
N GLU A 21 -9.20 -19.93 3.03
CA GLU A 21 -10.51 -20.55 3.25
C GLU A 21 -11.61 -19.52 3.51
N GLY A 22 -11.35 -18.52 4.37
CA GLY A 22 -12.33 -17.47 4.67
C GLY A 22 -12.73 -16.66 3.44
N TRP A 23 -11.76 -16.33 2.58
CA TRP A 23 -12.03 -15.65 1.30
C TRP A 23 -12.75 -16.54 0.29
N GLN A 24 -12.43 -17.83 0.21
CA GLN A 24 -13.14 -18.77 -0.66
C GLN A 24 -14.60 -18.94 -0.24
N HIS A 25 -14.86 -19.07 1.06
CA HIS A 25 -16.20 -19.13 1.60
C HIS A 25 -16.97 -17.83 1.31
N TRP A 26 -16.36 -16.67 1.57
CA TRP A 26 -16.94 -15.37 1.25
C TRP A 26 -17.27 -15.23 -0.24
N ALA A 27 -16.38 -15.65 -1.14
CA ALA A 27 -16.60 -15.57 -2.58
C ALA A 27 -17.78 -16.42 -3.08
N GLN A 28 -18.12 -17.49 -2.36
CA GLN A 28 -19.27 -18.34 -2.68
C GLN A 28 -20.60 -17.77 -2.13
N GLN A 29 -20.56 -17.11 -0.97
CA GLN A 29 -21.75 -16.60 -0.28
C GLN A 29 -22.10 -15.15 -0.65
N GLY A 30 -21.10 -14.33 -1.01
CA GLY A 30 -21.28 -12.93 -1.38
C GLY A 30 -21.75 -12.03 -0.23
N THR A 31 -21.42 -12.37 1.02
CA THR A 31 -21.86 -11.61 2.19
C THR A 31 -21.23 -10.22 2.25
N VAL A 32 -21.94 -9.24 2.80
CA VAL A 32 -21.41 -7.89 3.00
C VAL A 32 -20.36 -7.92 4.12
N ILE A 33 -19.19 -7.34 3.87
CA ILE A 33 -18.13 -7.20 4.87
C ILE A 33 -18.55 -6.14 5.88
N ASP A 34 -18.67 -6.49 7.16
CA ASP A 34 -18.94 -5.52 8.23
C ASP A 34 -17.65 -4.75 8.58
N PRO A 35 -17.59 -3.43 8.35
CA PRO A 35 -16.40 -2.64 8.67
C PRO A 35 -16.10 -2.55 10.17
N LYS A 36 -17.02 -2.96 11.05
CA LYS A 36 -16.83 -2.97 12.51
C LYS A 36 -16.09 -4.20 13.02
N GLU A 37 -15.98 -5.24 12.20
CA GLU A 37 -15.23 -6.43 12.55
C GLU A 37 -13.74 -6.14 12.72
N ALA A 38 -13.05 -7.00 13.49
CA ALA A 38 -11.64 -6.83 13.71
C ALA A 38 -10.82 -7.17 12.45
N MET A 39 -9.83 -6.35 12.14
CA MET A 39 -8.77 -6.73 11.20
C MET A 39 -7.86 -7.78 11.85
N ALA A 40 -7.42 -8.78 11.09
CA ALA A 40 -6.45 -9.75 11.58
C ALA A 40 -5.15 -9.06 12.03
N LYS A 41 -4.51 -9.62 13.07
CA LYS A 41 -3.24 -9.09 13.58
C LYS A 41 -2.14 -9.29 12.54
N PRO A 42 -1.27 -8.29 12.30
CA PRO A 42 -0.13 -8.45 11.41
C PRO A 42 0.83 -9.53 11.93
N GLN A 43 1.32 -10.37 11.02
CA GLN A 43 2.27 -11.45 11.26
C GLN A 43 3.65 -11.12 10.68
N PHE A 44 3.70 -10.44 9.53
CA PHE A 44 4.95 -10.11 8.84
C PHE A 44 5.44 -8.69 9.16
N LEU A 45 4.53 -7.76 9.41
CA LEU A 45 4.84 -6.35 9.67
C LEU A 45 5.37 -6.15 11.10
N PRO A 46 6.61 -5.64 11.28
CA PRO A 46 7.12 -5.35 12.61
C PRO A 46 6.23 -4.35 13.36
N MET A 47 5.92 -4.66 14.62
CA MET A 47 4.95 -3.91 15.43
C MET A 47 5.28 -2.41 15.55
N MET A 48 6.56 -2.03 15.58
CA MET A 48 6.98 -0.63 15.62
C MET A 48 6.59 0.13 14.35
N THR A 49 6.71 -0.51 13.18
CA THR A 49 6.27 0.05 11.90
C THR A 49 4.74 0.06 11.83
N ALA A 50 4.10 -1.03 12.29
CA ALA A 50 2.64 -1.16 12.31
C ALA A 50 1.95 0.00 13.05
N ARG A 51 2.50 0.47 14.18
CA ARG A 51 1.95 1.58 14.99
C ARG A 51 1.98 2.93 14.28
N ARG A 52 2.82 3.11 13.26
CA ARG A 52 2.94 4.38 12.50
C ARG A 52 2.00 4.44 11.30
N LEU A 53 1.37 3.33 10.93
CA LEU A 53 0.51 3.22 9.76
C LEU A 53 -0.97 3.35 10.12
N SER A 54 -1.76 3.90 9.20
CA SER A 54 -3.22 3.85 9.23
C SER A 54 -3.71 2.40 9.11
N GLY A 55 -4.99 2.14 9.40
CA GLY A 55 -5.57 0.80 9.32
C GLY A 55 -5.41 0.15 7.94
N GLY A 56 -5.78 0.89 6.89
CA GLY A 56 -5.65 0.43 5.51
C GLY A 56 -4.20 0.23 5.06
N SER A 57 -3.32 1.18 5.36
CA SER A 57 -1.90 1.06 5.01
C SER A 57 -1.21 -0.08 5.76
N ARG A 58 -1.59 -0.33 7.01
CA ARG A 58 -1.11 -1.47 7.80
C ARG A 58 -1.51 -2.80 7.14
N ALA A 59 -2.76 -2.96 6.71
CA ALA A 59 -3.22 -4.16 6.01
C ALA A 59 -2.51 -4.34 4.64
N ALA A 60 -2.36 -3.26 3.87
CA ALA A 60 -1.69 -3.30 2.57
C ALA A 60 -0.20 -3.69 2.71
N VAL A 61 0.51 -3.12 3.68
CA VAL A 61 1.93 -3.46 3.93
C VAL A 61 2.07 -4.89 4.45
N GLU A 62 1.18 -5.34 5.33
CA GLU A 62 1.16 -6.73 5.80
C GLU A 62 0.99 -7.72 4.64
N CYS A 63 0.01 -7.50 3.75
CA CYS A 63 -0.18 -8.32 2.56
C CYS A 63 1.03 -8.30 1.64
N GLY A 64 1.63 -7.11 1.44
CA GLY A 64 2.83 -6.95 0.62
C GLY A 64 4.02 -7.74 1.18
N LEU A 65 4.27 -7.68 2.50
CA LEU A 65 5.34 -8.43 3.13
C LEU A 65 5.11 -9.95 3.05
N ALA A 66 3.87 -10.40 3.24
CA ALA A 66 3.51 -11.81 3.11
C ALA A 66 3.77 -12.33 1.68
N LEU A 67 3.49 -11.53 0.65
CA LEU A 67 3.78 -11.87 -0.74
C LEU A 67 5.29 -11.87 -1.03
N LEU A 68 6.03 -10.85 -0.58
CA LEU A 68 7.48 -10.76 -0.75
C LEU A 68 8.24 -11.89 -0.04
N ALA A 69 7.64 -12.49 1.00
CA ALA A 69 8.20 -13.66 1.67
C ALA A 69 8.12 -14.94 0.80
N ARG A 70 7.21 -14.99 -0.19
CA ARG A 70 6.94 -16.15 -1.05
C ARG A 70 7.35 -15.95 -2.49
N GLN A 71 7.40 -14.69 -2.96
CA GLN A 71 7.58 -14.33 -4.35
C GLN A 71 8.72 -13.32 -4.51
N GLN A 72 9.52 -13.51 -5.55
CA GLN A 72 10.43 -12.47 -6.04
C GLN A 72 9.67 -11.57 -7.02
N VAL A 73 9.80 -10.25 -6.86
CA VAL A 73 9.12 -9.27 -7.70
C VAL A 73 10.09 -8.18 -8.13
N ASP A 74 9.91 -7.65 -9.33
CA ASP A 74 10.78 -6.58 -9.86
C ASP A 74 10.29 -5.17 -9.50
N ALA A 75 8.98 -5.03 -9.27
CA ALA A 75 8.35 -3.75 -8.98
C ALA A 75 7.10 -3.90 -8.12
N ILE A 76 6.73 -2.81 -7.43
CA ILE A 76 5.56 -2.74 -6.57
C ILE A 76 4.67 -1.56 -7.00
N VAL A 77 3.38 -1.83 -7.17
CA VAL A 77 2.35 -0.81 -7.44
C VAL A 77 1.33 -0.85 -6.32
N PHE A 78 1.24 0.24 -5.54
CA PHE A 78 0.17 0.42 -4.57
C PHE A 78 -0.94 1.27 -5.16
N THR A 79 -2.18 0.98 -4.80
CA THR A 79 -3.34 1.76 -5.24
C THR A 79 -4.25 2.09 -4.07
N SER A 80 -4.72 3.32 -4.01
CA SER A 80 -5.77 3.70 -3.05
C SER A 80 -6.52 4.91 -3.56
N ARG A 81 -7.86 4.86 -3.51
CA ARG A 81 -8.73 5.98 -3.84
C ARG A 81 -8.53 7.16 -2.90
N HIS A 82 -8.40 6.88 -1.61
CA HIS A 82 -8.43 7.88 -0.54
C HIS A 82 -7.06 8.16 0.08
N GLY A 83 -6.05 7.32 -0.20
CA GLY A 83 -4.73 7.44 0.41
C GLY A 83 -4.80 7.46 1.93
N GLU A 84 -4.06 8.38 2.54
CA GLU A 84 -4.00 8.60 3.99
C GLU A 84 -5.07 9.60 4.48
N LEU A 85 -6.33 9.38 4.10
CA LEU A 85 -7.44 10.31 4.38
C LEU A 85 -7.60 10.63 5.87
N GLU A 86 -7.62 9.64 6.75
CA GLU A 86 -7.75 9.84 8.20
C GLU A 86 -6.64 10.71 8.78
N ARG A 87 -5.43 10.58 8.24
CA ARG A 87 -4.26 11.35 8.66
C ARG A 87 -4.31 12.77 8.11
N ASN A 88 -4.68 12.94 6.85
CA ASN A 88 -4.88 14.25 6.23
C ASN A 88 -5.98 15.04 6.95
N LEU A 89 -7.08 14.39 7.32
CA LEU A 89 -8.15 15.02 8.10
C LEU A 89 -7.63 15.50 9.46
N ARG A 90 -6.91 14.65 10.21
CA ARG A 90 -6.30 15.06 11.48
C ARG A 90 -5.35 16.25 11.33
N ILE A 91 -4.51 16.25 10.29
CA ILE A 91 -3.61 17.37 10.00
C ILE A 91 -4.39 18.66 9.75
N LEU A 92 -5.44 18.61 8.93
CA LEU A 92 -6.27 19.78 8.64
C LEU A 92 -6.99 20.29 9.90
N THR A 93 -7.48 19.40 10.75
CA THR A 93 -8.07 19.76 12.05
C THR A 93 -7.05 20.43 12.96
N THR A 94 -5.85 19.86 13.13
CA THR A 94 -4.75 20.45 13.90
C THR A 94 -4.39 21.86 13.41
N LEU A 95 -4.34 22.07 12.09
CA LEU A 95 -4.07 23.37 11.50
C LEU A 95 -5.21 24.36 11.76
N ALA A 96 -6.47 23.92 11.65
CA ALA A 96 -7.64 24.75 11.95
C ALA A 96 -7.66 25.19 13.42
N ASP A 97 -7.22 24.31 14.32
CA ASP A 97 -7.10 24.57 15.76
C ASP A 97 -5.81 25.35 16.14
N GLN A 98 -5.02 25.79 15.14
CA GLN A 98 -3.74 26.49 15.32
C GLN A 98 -2.73 25.74 16.20
N GLN A 99 -2.80 24.41 16.20
CA GLN A 99 -1.91 23.55 16.95
C GLN A 99 -0.67 23.19 16.10
N SER A 100 0.41 22.83 16.79
CA SER A 100 1.63 22.36 16.11
C SER A 100 1.42 20.97 15.50
N MET A 101 1.83 20.82 14.25
CA MET A 101 1.74 19.55 13.53
C MET A 101 2.96 18.67 13.85
N SER A 102 2.72 17.37 14.02
CA SER A 102 3.77 16.37 14.13
C SER A 102 4.51 16.20 12.79
N PRO A 103 5.84 16.37 12.73
CA PRO A 103 6.61 16.14 11.50
C PRO A 103 6.48 14.71 10.98
N THR A 104 6.35 13.74 11.90
CA THR A 104 6.13 12.33 11.54
C THR A 104 4.77 12.13 10.91
N ASP A 105 3.72 12.77 11.45
CA ASP A 105 2.38 12.61 10.89
C ASP A 105 2.27 13.24 9.52
N PHE A 106 2.91 14.38 9.28
CA PHE A 106 3.01 14.97 7.95
C PHE A 106 3.81 14.09 6.98
N ALA A 107 4.99 13.59 7.40
CA ALA A 107 5.80 12.72 6.55
C ALA A 107 5.07 11.41 6.15
N MET A 108 4.18 10.91 7.00
CA MET A 108 3.37 9.72 6.72
C MET A 108 2.07 10.02 5.96
N SER A 109 1.75 11.29 5.67
CA SER A 109 0.49 11.71 5.04
C SER A 109 0.48 11.59 3.51
N VAL A 110 1.67 11.43 2.93
CA VAL A 110 1.83 11.21 1.49
C VAL A 110 1.26 9.85 1.08
N HIS A 111 0.69 9.79 -0.13
CA HIS A 111 0.01 8.58 -0.65
C HIS A 111 0.96 7.37 -0.76
N ASN A 112 2.24 7.59 -1.01
CA ASN A 112 3.26 6.54 -1.12
C ASN A 112 3.85 6.09 0.23
N SER A 113 3.37 6.60 1.37
CA SER A 113 3.91 6.24 2.69
C SER A 113 3.80 4.73 2.97
N ALA A 114 2.73 4.08 2.50
CA ALA A 114 2.52 2.64 2.62
C ALA A 114 3.57 1.84 1.83
N VAL A 115 3.77 2.11 0.54
CA VAL A 115 4.75 1.39 -0.28
C VAL A 115 6.19 1.70 0.14
N GLY A 116 6.46 2.93 0.61
CA GLY A 116 7.73 3.27 1.25
C GLY A 116 7.98 2.45 2.52
N SER A 117 6.95 2.29 3.36
CA SER A 117 7.06 1.46 4.58
C SER A 117 7.27 -0.01 4.26
N LEU A 118 6.64 -0.52 3.20
CA LEU A 118 6.84 -1.89 2.72
C LEU A 118 8.30 -2.12 2.29
N THR A 119 8.84 -1.27 1.42
CA THR A 119 10.22 -1.43 0.90
C THR A 119 11.26 -1.31 2.03
N ILE A 120 11.05 -0.41 2.99
CA ILE A 120 11.89 -0.28 4.18
C ILE A 120 11.80 -1.54 5.05
N ALA A 121 10.59 -2.02 5.35
CA ALA A 121 10.39 -3.20 6.21
C ALA A 121 10.95 -4.48 5.56
N ALA A 122 10.77 -4.64 4.24
CA ALA A 122 11.30 -5.74 3.45
C ALA A 122 12.82 -5.64 3.21
N LYS A 123 13.44 -4.49 3.50
CA LYS A 123 14.84 -4.17 3.13
C LYS A 123 15.11 -4.40 1.64
N ALA A 124 14.11 -4.11 0.80
CA ALA A 124 14.12 -4.40 -0.62
C ALA A 124 14.05 -3.07 -1.40
N PRO A 125 15.14 -2.65 -2.10
CA PRO A 125 15.18 -1.41 -2.86
C PRO A 125 14.47 -1.56 -4.21
N LEU A 126 13.20 -1.96 -4.18
CA LEU A 126 12.39 -2.23 -5.35
C LEU A 126 11.84 -0.94 -5.97
N VAL A 127 11.72 -0.94 -7.29
CA VAL A 127 11.02 0.14 -7.99
C VAL A 127 9.58 0.13 -7.52
N SER A 128 9.11 1.27 -7.01
CA SER A 128 7.78 1.37 -6.42
C SER A 128 7.04 2.62 -6.88
N THR A 129 5.72 2.49 -7.00
CA THR A 129 4.82 3.60 -7.36
C THR A 129 3.51 3.47 -6.60
N SER A 130 2.82 4.58 -6.42
CA SER A 130 1.51 4.64 -5.77
C SER A 130 0.52 5.41 -6.65
N ILE A 131 -0.70 4.90 -6.82
CA ILE A 131 -1.71 5.44 -7.75
C ILE A 131 -3.02 5.74 -7.02
N ALA A 132 -3.62 6.88 -7.37
CA ALA A 132 -5.00 7.22 -7.08
C ALA A 132 -5.69 7.66 -8.38
N ALA A 133 -6.82 7.04 -8.71
CA ALA A 133 -7.65 7.38 -9.87
C ALA A 133 -9.15 7.28 -9.52
N GLY A 134 -9.53 7.75 -8.32
CA GLY A 134 -10.93 7.68 -7.89
C GLY A 134 -11.42 6.23 -7.75
N VAL A 135 -12.63 5.95 -8.26
CA VAL A 135 -13.20 4.60 -8.28
C VAL A 135 -12.39 3.62 -9.13
N ASP A 136 -11.67 4.13 -10.13
CA ASP A 136 -10.88 3.33 -11.07
C ASP A 136 -9.45 3.08 -10.58
N SER A 137 -9.13 3.42 -9.32
CA SER A 137 -7.78 3.28 -8.76
C SER A 137 -7.21 1.87 -8.92
N PHE A 138 -8.05 0.84 -8.72
CA PHE A 138 -7.63 -0.55 -8.88
C PHE A 138 -7.31 -0.88 -10.33
N GLN A 139 -8.18 -0.53 -11.27
CA GLN A 139 -7.96 -0.75 -12.71
C GLN A 139 -6.72 -0.01 -13.21
N ALA A 140 -6.55 1.26 -12.82
CA ALA A 140 -5.36 2.05 -13.15
C ALA A 140 -4.07 1.42 -12.58
N GLY A 141 -4.16 0.74 -11.43
CA GLY A 141 -3.08 -0.06 -10.87
C GLY A 141 -2.67 -1.22 -11.74
N ILE A 142 -3.64 -2.01 -12.22
CA ILE A 142 -3.36 -3.15 -13.11
C ILE A 142 -2.70 -2.65 -14.41
N ASP A 143 -3.24 -1.58 -15.00
CA ASP A 143 -2.66 -0.96 -16.20
C ASP A 143 -1.21 -0.49 -15.96
N ARG A 144 -0.92 0.06 -14.77
CA ARG A 144 0.43 0.45 -14.39
C ARG A 144 1.35 -0.76 -14.22
N SER A 145 0.88 -1.82 -13.58
CA SER A 145 1.65 -3.06 -13.37
C SER A 145 2.03 -3.72 -14.69
N GLN A 146 1.15 -3.67 -15.70
CA GLN A 146 1.52 -4.16 -17.03
C GLN A 146 2.59 -3.31 -17.71
N ARG A 147 2.44 -1.98 -17.63
CA ARG A 147 3.47 -1.06 -18.16
C ARG A 147 4.80 -1.23 -17.43
N ALA A 148 4.79 -1.55 -16.14
CA ALA A 148 5.97 -1.89 -15.38
C ALA A 148 6.66 -3.15 -15.94
N ALA A 149 5.88 -4.22 -16.15
CA ALA A 149 6.37 -5.48 -16.69
C ALA A 149 6.95 -5.36 -18.11
N SER A 150 6.44 -4.43 -18.93
CA SER A 150 6.98 -4.14 -20.27
C SER A 150 8.17 -3.17 -20.28
N GLY A 151 8.77 -2.85 -19.13
CA GLY A 151 9.94 -1.98 -19.00
C GLY A 151 9.64 -0.50 -18.75
N GLY A 152 8.38 -0.12 -18.57
CA GLY A 152 7.91 1.24 -18.31
C GLY A 152 8.05 1.73 -16.86
N LEU A 153 8.80 1.01 -16.03
CA LEU A 153 9.31 1.45 -14.74
C LEU A 153 10.85 1.51 -14.81
N SER A 154 11.39 2.39 -15.66
CA SER A 154 12.82 2.72 -15.55
C SER A 154 13.02 3.61 -14.33
N ALA A 155 14.13 3.40 -13.59
CA ALA A 155 14.51 4.18 -12.42
C ALA A 155 14.93 5.64 -12.74
N GLY A 156 14.26 6.28 -13.70
CA GLY A 156 14.70 7.50 -14.36
C GLY A 156 13.75 8.67 -14.23
N THR A 157 13.31 9.05 -13.03
CA THR A 157 12.84 10.44 -12.74
C THR A 157 12.80 10.82 -11.25
N ALA A 158 13.64 10.23 -10.41
CA ALA A 158 13.97 10.80 -9.10
C ALA A 158 15.47 11.12 -9.11
N GLY A 159 15.80 12.41 -9.02
CA GLY A 159 17.13 12.95 -9.31
C GLY A 159 18.29 12.17 -8.68
N ARG A 160 19.28 11.80 -9.51
CA ARG A 160 20.65 11.57 -9.06
C ARG A 160 21.16 12.86 -8.43
N PHE A 161 20.98 13.03 -7.13
CA PHE A 161 21.82 13.97 -6.37
C PHE A 161 23.24 13.40 -6.33
N ARG A 162 24.07 13.83 -7.27
CA ARG A 162 25.53 13.80 -7.10
C ARG A 162 25.82 14.63 -5.85
N ARG A 163 26.29 14.00 -4.77
CA ARG A 163 27.02 14.72 -3.73
C ARG A 163 28.29 15.28 -4.38
N HIS A 164 28.28 16.55 -4.77
CA HIS A 164 29.52 17.30 -4.84
C HIS A 164 29.99 17.49 -3.40
N ARG A 165 31.06 16.80 -3.01
CA ARG A 165 31.89 17.26 -1.90
C ARG A 165 32.53 18.58 -2.36
N ALA A 166 32.32 19.64 -1.59
CA ALA A 166 33.23 20.76 -1.57
C ALA A 166 34.59 20.31 -1.02
#